data_AF-A0A967AK67-F1
#
_entry.id   AF-A0A967AK67-F1
#
_cell.length_a   1.000
_cell.length_b   1.000
_cell.length_c   1.000
_cell.angle_alpha   90.00
_cell.angle_beta   90.00
_cell.angle_gamma   90.00
#
_symmetry.space_group_name_H-M   'P 1'
#
loop_
_entity.id
_entity.type
_entity.pdbx_description
1 polymer ?
#
loop_
_entity_poly.entity_id
_entity_poly.type
_entity_poly.pdbx_seq_one_letter_code
_entity_poly.pdbx_strand_id
1 'polypeptide(L)'
;MGPSRTELMQFKVTPEERKLIEKVAKKQGMTVSEYVRAAIIMDMVLEGEVEAMKIVVQTAGRKAVQALRKRADRLAELGGEG
;
A
#
# COMPACT_ATOMS: atom_id res chain seq x y z
N MET A 1 13.98 -1.42 23.01
CA MET A 1 14.08 -1.45 21.53
C MET A 1 14.63 -0.10 21.11
N GLY A 2 15.78 -0.05 20.45
CA GLY A 2 16.34 1.21 19.94
C GLY A 2 15.41 1.83 18.88
N PRO A 3 15.60 3.12 18.52
CA PRO A 3 14.77 3.76 17.51
C PRO A 3 14.82 2.93 16.22
N SER A 4 13.65 2.52 15.74
CA SER A 4 13.48 1.84 14.46
C SER A 4 14.20 2.67 13.39
N ARG A 5 15.34 2.19 12.90
CA ARG A 5 16.11 2.93 11.90
C ARG A 5 15.30 2.93 10.61
N THR A 6 14.74 4.09 10.26
CA THR A 6 14.08 4.29 8.97
C THR A 6 15.12 4.67 7.94
N GLU A 7 15.00 4.14 6.73
CA GLU A 7 15.84 4.51 5.59
C GLU A 7 15.03 5.30 4.56
N LEU A 8 15.71 6.14 3.78
CA LEU A 8 15.10 6.99 2.77
C LEU A 8 15.25 6.35 1.39
N MET A 9 14.13 6.14 0.71
CA MET A 9 14.07 5.63 -0.66
C MET A 9 13.55 6.72 -1.60
N GLN A 10 14.30 7.04 -2.65
CA GLN A 10 13.92 8.05 -3.65
C GLN A 10 13.67 7.38 -5.00
N PHE A 11 12.64 7.86 -5.69
CA PHE A 11 12.33 7.46 -7.07
C PHE A 11 11.85 8.69 -7.83
N LYS A 12 12.03 8.68 -9.14
CA LYS A 12 11.53 9.74 -10.03
C LYS A 12 10.11 9.40 -10.44
N VAL A 13 9.29 10.44 -10.57
CA VAL A 13 7.94 10.37 -11.12
C VAL A 13 7.75 11.52 -12.11
N THR A 14 6.86 11.32 -13.07
CA THR A 14 6.40 12.40 -13.94
C THR A 14 5.51 13.39 -13.17
N PRO A 15 5.31 14.61 -13.68
CA PRO A 15 4.37 15.56 -13.07
C PRO A 15 2.93 15.02 -12.99
N GLU A 16 2.52 14.21 -13.97
CA GLU A 16 1.18 13.61 -14.05
C GLU A 16 0.99 12.54 -12.97
N GLU A 17 1.96 11.64 -12.84
CA GLU A 17 2.01 10.64 -11.76
C GLU A 17 1.97 11.31 -10.39
N ARG A 18 2.82 12.33 -10.19
CA ARG A 18 2.85 13.10 -8.93
C ARG A 18 1.49 13.66 -8.57
N LYS A 19 0.84 14.35 -9.51
CA LYS A 19 -0.49 14.97 -9.30
C LYS A 19 -1.55 13.92 -8.95
N LEU A 20 -1.51 12.77 -9.62
CA LEU A 20 -2.47 11.70 -9.36
C LEU A 20 -2.24 11.05 -7.98
N ILE A 21 -0.99 10.74 -7.65
CA ILE A 21 -0.61 10.16 -6.35
C ILE A 21 -1.02 11.11 -5.21
N GLU A 22 -0.68 12.39 -5.31
CA GLU A 22 -1.04 13.40 -4.29
C GLU A 22 -2.56 13.52 -4.11
N LYS A 23 -3.32 13.53 -5.23
CA LYS A 23 -4.78 13.58 -5.20
C LYS A 23 -5.38 12.37 -4.47
N VAL A 24 -4.91 11.17 -4.78
CA VAL A 24 -5.47 9.92 -4.21
C VAL A 24 -5.04 9.74 -2.75
N ALA A 25 -3.79 10.05 -2.41
CA ALA A 25 -3.32 10.03 -1.03
C ALA A 25 -4.16 10.97 -0.14
N LYS A 26 -4.41 12.20 -0.62
CA LYS A 26 -5.29 13.16 0.07
C LYS A 26 -6.71 12.63 0.25
N LYS A 27 -7.30 12.02 -0.80
CA LYS A 27 -8.65 11.42 -0.72
C LYS A 27 -8.74 10.31 0.34
N GLN A 28 -7.63 9.61 0.60
CA GLN A 28 -7.55 8.54 1.60
C GLN A 28 -7.07 9.01 2.98
N GLY A 29 -6.84 10.33 3.17
CA GLY A 29 -6.37 10.87 4.45
C GLY A 29 -4.95 10.45 4.81
N MET A 30 -4.12 10.11 3.82
CA MET A 30 -2.74 9.64 3.99
C MET A 30 -1.74 10.65 3.43
N THR A 31 -0.51 10.64 3.95
CA THR A 31 0.62 11.27 3.27
C THR A 31 0.96 10.50 1.99
N VAL A 32 1.63 11.16 1.03
CA VAL A 32 2.12 10.51 -0.20
C VAL A 32 2.99 9.30 0.13
N SER A 33 3.88 9.42 1.12
CA SER A 33 4.80 8.35 1.49
C SER A 33 4.07 7.13 2.08
N GLU A 34 3.02 7.34 2.88
CA GLU A 34 2.21 6.26 3.44
C GLU A 34 1.40 5.57 2.35
N TYR A 35 0.78 6.35 1.47
CA TYR A 35 -0.01 5.82 0.37
C TYR A 35 0.84 4.96 -0.58
N VAL A 36 2.01 5.46 -0.99
CA VAL A 36 2.92 4.72 -1.89
C VAL A 36 3.44 3.45 -1.23
N ARG A 37 3.90 3.53 0.03
CA ARG A 37 4.37 2.33 0.76
C ARG A 37 3.25 1.30 0.92
N ALA A 38 2.04 1.74 1.29
CA ALA A 38 0.90 0.84 1.44
C ALA A 38 0.51 0.18 0.12
N ALA A 39 0.49 0.93 -0.99
CA ALA A 39 0.17 0.39 -2.31
C ALA A 39 1.18 -0.69 -2.74
N ILE A 40 2.49 -0.41 -2.62
CA ILE A 40 3.57 -1.34 -3.01
C ILE A 40 3.56 -2.60 -2.13
N ILE A 41 3.47 -2.45 -0.80
CA ILE A 41 3.45 -3.61 0.10
C ILE A 41 2.20 -4.46 -0.16
N MET A 42 1.06 -3.82 -0.44
CA MET A 42 -0.17 -4.54 -0.77
C MET A 42 -0.06 -5.32 -2.07
N ASP A 43 0.54 -4.73 -3.11
CA ASP A 43 0.80 -5.41 -4.39
C ASP A 43 1.59 -6.70 -4.17
N MET A 44 2.71 -6.61 -3.42
CA MET A 44 3.51 -7.78 -3.02
C MET A 44 2.71 -8.83 -2.25
N VAL A 45 1.81 -8.41 -1.34
CA VAL A 45 0.92 -9.34 -0.62
C VAL A 45 -0.03 -10.07 -1.57
N LEU A 46 -0.55 -9.39 -2.60
CA LEU A 46 -1.43 -10.00 -3.59
C LEU A 46 -0.70 -10.99 -4.49
N GLU A 47 0.58 -10.75 -4.76
CA GLU A 47 1.46 -11.70 -5.44
C GLU A 47 1.92 -12.87 -4.55
N GLY A 48 1.60 -12.85 -3.25
CA GLY A 48 1.90 -13.91 -2.30
C GLY A 48 3.25 -13.78 -1.58
N GLU A 49 3.89 -12.61 -1.61
CA GLU A 49 5.14 -12.35 -0.90
C GLU A 49 4.94 -12.41 0.63
N VAL A 50 5.56 -13.39 1.26
CA VAL A 50 5.38 -13.71 2.68
C VAL A 50 5.98 -12.63 3.57
N GLU A 51 7.11 -12.02 3.19
CA GLU A 51 7.73 -10.95 3.98
C GLU A 51 6.86 -9.68 3.98
N ALA A 52 6.22 -9.35 2.85
CA ALA A 52 5.26 -8.26 2.77
C ALA A 52 4.06 -8.50 3.70
N MET A 53 3.54 -9.72 3.75
CA MET A 53 2.46 -10.10 4.65
C MET A 53 2.85 -9.95 6.13
N LYS A 54 4.09 -10.31 6.52
CA LYS A 54 4.59 -10.08 7.88
C LYS A 54 4.62 -8.58 8.23
N ILE A 55 5.07 -7.73 7.30
CA ILE A 55 5.14 -6.27 7.48
C ILE A 55 3.74 -5.68 7.72
N VAL A 56 2.73 -6.07 6.94
CA VAL A 56 1.35 -5.57 7.13
C VAL A 56 0.79 -6.02 8.48
N VAL A 57 1.00 -7.28 8.87
CA VAL A 57 0.54 -7.79 10.18
C VAL A 57 1.18 -7.02 11.34
N GLN A 58 2.48 -6.74 11.26
CA GLN A 58 3.22 -6.00 12.29
C GLN A 58 2.81 -4.52 12.37
N THR A 59 2.52 -3.90 11.21
CA THR A 59 2.25 -2.46 11.13
C THR A 59 0.79 -2.10 11.39
N ALA A 60 -0.14 -2.90 10.85
CA ALA A 60 -1.55 -2.54 10.78
C ALA A 60 -2.45 -3.42 11.67
N GLY A 61 -1.90 -4.52 12.20
CA GLY A 61 -2.63 -5.51 12.97
C GLY A 61 -3.63 -6.32 12.12
N ARG A 62 -4.12 -7.44 12.65
CA ARG A 62 -4.97 -8.41 11.92
C ARG A 62 -6.24 -7.80 11.29
N LYS A 63 -6.83 -6.76 11.90
CA LYS A 63 -8.07 -6.12 11.39
C LYS A 63 -7.84 -5.32 10.10
N ALA A 64 -6.71 -4.63 9.99
CA ALA A 64 -6.38 -3.88 8.78
C ALA A 64 -6.06 -4.81 7.61
N VAL A 65 -5.34 -5.92 7.87
CA VAL A 65 -5.12 -6.99 6.88
C VAL A 65 -6.44 -7.53 6.33
N GLN A 66 -7.44 -7.76 7.19
CA GLN A 66 -8.77 -8.22 6.75
C GLN A 66 -9.51 -7.19 5.91
N ALA A 67 -9.45 -5.90 6.26
CA ALA A 67 -10.06 -4.83 5.46
C ALA A 67 -9.37 -4.67 4.10
N LEU A 68 -8.05 -4.85 4.08
CA LEU A 68 -7.22 -4.79 2.88
C LEU A 68 -7.49 -5.97 1.94
N ARG A 69 -7.62 -7.19 2.49
CA ARG A 69 -8.06 -8.37 1.72
C ARG A 69 -9.43 -8.16 1.07
N LYS A 70 -10.42 -7.67 1.82
CA LYS A 70 -11.75 -7.33 1.25
C LYS A 70 -11.68 -6.32 0.11
N ARG A 71 -10.73 -5.38 0.16
CA ARG A 71 -10.54 -4.40 -0.91
C ARG A 71 -9.90 -5.02 -2.14
N ALA A 72 -8.96 -5.94 -1.96
CA ALA A 72 -8.37 -6.71 -3.04
C ALA A 72 -9.39 -7.66 -3.71
N ASP A 73 -10.20 -8.37 -2.91
CA ASP A 73 -11.28 -9.23 -3.41
C ASP A 73 -12.26 -8.41 -4.28
N ARG A 74 -12.63 -7.20 -3.82
CA ARG A 74 -13.50 -6.29 -4.58
C ARG A 74 -12.85 -5.77 -5.88
N LEU A 75 -11.52 -5.62 -5.91
CA LEU A 75 -10.81 -5.22 -7.13
C LEU A 75 -10.70 -6.40 -8.12
N ALA A 76 -10.55 -7.63 -7.62
CA ALA A 76 -10.56 -8.84 -8.45
C ALA A 76 -11.95 -9.07 -9.09
N GLU A 77 -13.03 -8.80 -8.36
CA GLU A 77 -14.40 -8.86 -8.88
C GLU A 77 -14.67 -7.85 -10.01
N LEU A 78 -14.03 -6.67 -9.97
CA LEU A 78 -14.15 -5.65 -11.02
C LEU A 78 -13.29 -5.94 -12.26
N GLY A 79 -12.33 -6.87 -12.17
CA GLY A 79 -11.51 -7.34 -13.29
C GLY A 79 -12.05 -8.58 -14.00
N GLY A 80 -13.18 -9.12 -13.54
CA GLY A 80 -13.82 -10.33 -14.09
C GLY A 80 -14.83 -10.08 -15.21
N GLU A 81 -15.05 -8.83 -15.63
CA GLU A 81 -15.83 -8.48 -16.82
C GLU A 81 -14.88 -8.08 -17.97
N GLY A 82 -14.30 -9.10 -18.61
CA GLY A 82 -13.45 -8.98 -19.80
C GLY A 82 -13.45 -10.27 -20.60
#